data_AF-A0A0J8U834-F1
#
_entry.id   AF-A0A0J8U834-F1
#
_cell.length_a   1.000
_cell.length_b   1.000
_cell.length_c   1.000
_cell.angle_alpha   90.00
_cell.angle_beta   90.00
_cell.angle_gamma   90.00
#
_symmetry.space_group_name_H-M   'P 1'
#
loop_
_entity.id
_entity.type
_entity.pdbx_description
1 polymer ?
#
loop_
_entity_poly.entity_id
_entity_poly.type
_entity_poly.pdbx_seq_one_letter_code
_entity_poly.pdbx_strand_id
1 'polypeptide(L)'
;MWRPWRRRRADGRSITNAGRRPELTRGEELDGLRQRMEAEAVVEGAQMAARIDDLNGLIERMDQEERLRRQLRDLRDQLRLGVLEVSMRIDEVGQWSPEHLERTRMRTTILLDATETLRDQYLHRGGADDPDHLLYAEQATVLRAMLNRIREVELSR
;
A
#
# COMPACT_ATOMS: atom_id res chain seq x y z
N MET A 1 74.23 -46.33 -54.90
CA MET A 1 74.99 -47.08 -53.88
C MET A 1 74.02 -47.97 -53.10
N TRP A 2 74.28 -49.28 -53.06
CA TRP A 2 73.58 -50.26 -52.21
C TRP A 2 74.20 -50.28 -50.80
N ARG A 3 73.40 -50.34 -49.72
CA ARG A 3 73.12 -51.57 -48.97
C ARG A 3 72.18 -51.38 -47.74
N PRO A 4 71.49 -52.46 -47.32
CA PRO A 4 70.24 -52.45 -46.56
C PRO A 4 70.43 -52.88 -45.09
N TRP A 5 69.42 -52.61 -44.25
CA TRP A 5 69.26 -53.27 -42.95
C TRP A 5 67.80 -53.70 -42.79
N ARG A 6 67.59 -54.98 -42.48
CA ARG A 6 66.29 -55.65 -42.40
C ARG A 6 66.09 -56.17 -40.97
N ARG A 7 64.82 -56.17 -40.52
CA ARG A 7 64.19 -56.94 -39.41
C ARG A 7 64.49 -56.42 -38.00
N ARG A 8 63.62 -56.48 -36.98
CA ARG A 8 62.25 -56.99 -36.65
C ARG A 8 61.95 -56.28 -35.29
N ARG A 9 60.74 -55.96 -34.81
CA ARG A 9 59.54 -56.76 -34.50
C ARG A 9 58.35 -55.78 -34.32
N ALA A 10 57.15 -56.34 -34.42
CA ALA A 10 55.92 -55.71 -33.99
C ALA A 10 55.86 -55.69 -32.45
N ASP A 11 55.79 -54.49 -31.87
CA ASP A 11 55.15 -54.25 -30.57
C ASP A 11 54.06 -53.21 -30.90
N GLY A 12 52.78 -53.57 -30.98
CA GLY A 12 52.01 -53.93 -29.80
C GLY A 12 51.54 -52.64 -29.12
N ARG A 13 50.45 -52.05 -29.65
CA ARG A 13 49.42 -51.21 -28.99
C ARG A 13 49.88 -50.33 -27.80
N SER A 14 49.58 -49.04 -27.77
CA SER A 14 48.20 -48.59 -27.57
C SER A 14 48.00 -47.15 -28.01
N ILE A 15 47.01 -47.01 -28.87
CA ILE A 15 46.33 -45.77 -29.23
C ILE A 15 45.54 -45.33 -27.97
N THR A 16 45.87 -44.14 -27.46
CA THR A 16 45.00 -43.18 -26.74
C THR A 16 43.84 -43.72 -25.85
N ASN A 17 43.97 -43.58 -24.52
CA ASN A 17 42.82 -43.44 -23.61
C ASN A 17 42.46 -41.94 -23.43
N ALA A 18 42.24 -41.24 -24.55
CA ALA A 18 41.65 -39.91 -24.53
C ALA A 18 40.14 -40.07 -24.75
N GLY A 19 39.35 -40.01 -23.68
CA GLY A 19 37.89 -39.85 -23.79
C GLY A 19 37.01 -41.08 -23.56
N ARG A 20 37.28 -41.93 -22.56
CA ARG A 20 36.21 -42.82 -22.05
C ARG A 20 35.19 -41.98 -21.28
N ARG A 21 34.04 -41.70 -21.90
CA ARG A 21 32.82 -41.40 -21.13
C ARG A 21 32.52 -42.63 -20.27
N PRO A 22 32.42 -42.52 -18.95
CA PRO A 22 31.91 -43.62 -18.14
C PRO A 22 30.50 -43.97 -18.63
N GLU A 23 30.26 -45.24 -18.99
CA GLU A 23 28.92 -45.75 -19.20
C GLU A 23 28.26 -45.81 -17.83
N LEU A 24 27.40 -44.83 -17.54
CA LEU A 24 26.56 -44.86 -16.35
C LEU A 24 25.65 -46.08 -16.46
N THR A 25 25.53 -46.82 -15.38
CA THR A 25 24.51 -47.87 -15.31
C THR A 25 23.13 -47.21 -15.34
N ARG A 26 22.14 -47.89 -15.91
CA ARG A 26 20.74 -47.41 -15.97
C ARG A 26 20.19 -46.98 -14.60
N GLY A 27 20.71 -47.55 -13.50
CA GLY A 27 20.38 -47.13 -12.14
C GLY A 27 20.95 -45.76 -11.77
N GLU A 28 22.23 -45.51 -12.07
CA GLU A 28 22.89 -44.21 -11.83
C GLU A 28 22.26 -43.08 -12.65
N GLU A 29 21.80 -43.37 -13.88
CA GLU A 29 21.08 -42.39 -14.71
C GLU A 29 19.71 -42.03 -14.13
N LEU A 30 18.97 -43.00 -13.59
CA LEU A 30 17.67 -42.78 -12.97
C LEU A 30 17.78 -42.03 -11.63
N ASP A 31 18.80 -42.35 -10.82
CA ASP A 31 19.07 -41.65 -9.57
C ASP A 31 19.49 -40.19 -9.83
N GLY A 32 20.32 -39.95 -10.85
CA GLY A 32 20.70 -38.59 -11.27
C GLY A 32 19.55 -37.78 -11.89
N LEU A 33 18.58 -38.43 -12.55
CA LEU A 33 17.35 -37.77 -13.00
C LEU A 33 16.44 -37.42 -11.81
N ARG A 34 16.27 -38.36 -10.86
CA ARG A 34 15.47 -38.16 -9.65
C ARG A 34 15.99 -37.01 -8.80
N GLN A 35 17.30 -36.94 -8.54
CA GLN A 35 17.89 -35.85 -7.75
C GLN A 35 17.71 -34.48 -8.40
N ARG A 36 17.80 -34.39 -9.74
CA ARG A 36 17.53 -33.13 -10.46
C ARG A 36 16.07 -32.72 -10.39
N MET A 37 15.16 -33.67 -10.57
CA MET A 37 13.72 -33.40 -10.41
C MET A 37 13.37 -32.98 -8.98
N GLU A 38 13.95 -33.61 -7.96
CA GLU A 38 13.75 -33.24 -6.55
C GLU A 38 14.33 -31.83 -6.28
N ALA A 39 15.51 -31.51 -6.81
CA ALA A 39 16.10 -30.18 -6.68
C ALA A 39 15.29 -29.09 -7.40
N GLU A 40 14.81 -29.37 -8.61
CA GLU A 40 13.96 -28.45 -9.38
C GLU A 40 12.63 -28.20 -8.64
N ALA A 41 11.97 -29.25 -8.15
CA ALA A 41 10.73 -29.13 -7.38
C ALA A 41 10.90 -28.32 -6.08
N VAL A 42 12.04 -28.47 -5.39
CA VAL A 42 12.36 -27.67 -4.20
C VAL A 42 12.57 -26.19 -4.54
N VAL A 43 13.29 -25.90 -5.62
CA VAL A 43 13.53 -24.52 -6.08
C VAL A 43 12.22 -23.86 -6.52
N GLU A 44 11.40 -24.56 -7.31
CA GLU A 44 10.08 -24.09 -7.71
C GLU A 44 9.16 -23.87 -6.52
N GLY A 45 9.18 -24.78 -5.52
CA GLY A 45 8.44 -24.63 -4.28
C GLY A 45 8.86 -23.39 -3.48
N ALA A 46 10.17 -23.12 -3.38
CA ALA A 46 10.70 -21.94 -2.69
C ALA A 46 10.32 -20.63 -3.41
N GLN A 47 10.38 -20.61 -4.75
CA GLN A 47 9.97 -19.47 -5.55
C GLN A 47 8.46 -19.19 -5.43
N MET A 48 7.64 -20.25 -5.41
CA MET A 48 6.20 -20.13 -5.22
C MET A 48 5.84 -19.59 -3.83
N ALA A 49 6.52 -20.07 -2.78
CA ALA A 49 6.33 -19.58 -1.42
C ALA A 49 6.64 -18.09 -1.30
N ALA A 50 7.77 -17.63 -1.85
CA ALA A 50 8.14 -16.22 -1.85
C ALA A 50 7.08 -15.34 -2.56
N ARG A 51 6.54 -15.81 -3.68
CA ARG A 51 5.48 -15.07 -4.41
C ARG A 51 4.16 -15.00 -3.63
N ILE A 52 3.81 -16.06 -2.89
CA ILE A 52 2.61 -16.07 -2.03
C ILE A 52 2.78 -15.06 -0.89
N ASP A 53 3.95 -15.00 -0.27
CA ASP A 53 4.25 -14.04 0.79
C ASP A 53 4.17 -12.59 0.27
N ASP A 54 4.71 -12.31 -0.92
CA ASP A 54 4.58 -11.00 -1.57
C ASP A 54 3.11 -10.62 -1.83
N LEU A 55 2.30 -11.57 -2.30
CA LEU A 55 0.87 -11.36 -2.54
C LEU A 55 0.11 -11.14 -1.23
N ASN A 56 0.42 -11.88 -0.17
CA ASN A 56 -0.15 -11.67 1.16
C ASN A 56 0.21 -10.27 1.69
N GLY A 57 1.46 -9.84 1.53
CA GLY A 57 1.89 -8.49 1.89
C GLY A 57 1.23 -7.38 1.06
N LEU A 58 0.80 -7.65 -0.18
CA LEU A 58 -0.03 -6.73 -0.96
C LEU A 58 -1.48 -6.70 -0.44
N ILE A 59 -2.07 -7.86 -0.17
CA ILE A 59 -3.43 -7.99 0.37
C ILE A 59 -3.54 -7.25 1.72
N GLU A 60 -2.57 -7.42 2.63
CA GLU A 60 -2.57 -6.73 3.92
C GLU A 60 -2.52 -5.20 3.79
N ARG A 61 -1.74 -4.68 2.85
CA ARG A 61 -1.68 -3.23 2.57
C ARG A 61 -2.99 -2.72 1.98
N MET A 62 -3.62 -3.48 1.08
CA MET A 62 -4.95 -3.15 0.54
C MET A 62 -6.01 -3.13 1.65
N ASP A 63 -6.00 -4.10 2.57
CA ASP A 63 -6.92 -4.17 3.72
C ASP A 63 -6.71 -3.01 4.71
N GLN A 64 -5.45 -2.60 4.93
CA GLN A 64 -5.16 -1.40 5.72
C GLN A 64 -5.68 -0.14 5.04
N GLU A 65 -5.45 -0.01 3.74
CA GLU A 65 -5.95 1.13 2.96
C GLU A 65 -7.48 1.20 2.97
N GLU A 66 -8.16 0.06 2.82
CA GLU A 66 -9.62 0.02 2.85
C GLU A 66 -10.17 0.41 4.23
N ARG A 67 -9.55 -0.07 5.31
CA ARG A 67 -9.89 0.32 6.69
C ARG A 67 -9.74 1.84 6.89
N LEU A 68 -8.62 2.42 6.45
CA LEU A 68 -8.39 3.86 6.52
C LEU A 68 -9.43 4.64 5.69
N ARG A 69 -9.78 4.17 4.49
CA ARG A 69 -10.83 4.79 3.66
C ARG A 69 -12.20 4.73 4.33
N ARG A 70 -12.54 3.66 5.06
CA ARG A 70 -13.79 3.58 5.85
C ARG A 70 -13.77 4.59 7.00
N GLN A 71 -12.69 4.62 7.79
CA GLN A 71 -12.55 5.59 8.89
C GLN A 71 -12.63 7.05 8.42
N LEU A 72 -12.01 7.38 7.27
CA LEU A 72 -12.10 8.71 6.68
C LEU A 72 -13.53 9.07 6.25
N ARG A 73 -14.28 8.11 5.69
CA ARG A 73 -15.70 8.33 5.35
C ARG A 73 -16.53 8.60 6.61
N ASP A 74 -16.35 7.79 7.65
CA ASP A 74 -17.09 7.95 8.91
C ASP A 74 -16.80 9.31 9.55
N LEU A 75 -15.54 9.73 9.59
CA LEU A 75 -15.15 11.06 10.11
C LEU A 75 -15.74 12.19 9.28
N ARG A 76 -15.78 12.06 7.94
CA ARG A 76 -16.39 13.04 7.05
C ARG A 76 -17.89 13.15 7.28
N ASP A 77 -18.58 12.04 7.50
CA ASP A 77 -20.01 12.04 7.77
C ASP A 77 -20.32 12.66 9.14
N GLN A 78 -19.50 12.40 10.16
CA GLN A 78 -19.58 13.07 11.45
C GLN A 78 -19.37 14.59 11.33
N LEU A 79 -18.40 15.02 10.52
CA LEU A 79 -18.16 16.44 10.24
C LEU A 79 -19.39 17.08 9.57
N ARG A 80 -19.93 16.44 8.54
CA ARG A 80 -21.15 16.90 7.83
C ARG A 80 -22.32 17.07 8.79
N LEU A 81 -22.57 16.08 9.65
CA LEU A 81 -23.63 16.15 10.66
C LEU A 81 -23.37 17.29 11.68
N GLY A 82 -22.12 17.48 12.11
CA GLY A 82 -21.75 18.57 13.00
C GLY A 82 -21.99 19.96 12.41
N VAL A 83 -21.65 20.15 11.12
CA VAL A 83 -21.90 21.42 10.42
C VAL A 83 -23.39 21.66 10.21
N LEU A 84 -24.17 20.61 9.89
CA LEU A 84 -25.62 20.72 9.78
C LEU A 84 -26.26 21.13 11.12
N GLU A 85 -25.82 20.53 12.24
CA GLU A 85 -26.29 20.90 13.57
C GLU A 85 -26.01 22.38 13.87
N VAL A 86 -24.82 22.87 13.53
CA VAL A 86 -24.48 24.29 13.67
C VAL A 86 -25.38 25.17 12.81
N SER A 87 -25.57 24.80 11.53
CA SER A 87 -26.41 25.55 10.59
C SER A 87 -27.85 25.70 11.09
N MET A 88 -28.42 24.64 11.68
CA MET A 88 -29.81 24.66 12.16
C MET A 88 -30.00 25.51 13.41
N ARG A 89 -28.93 25.75 14.17
CA ARG A 89 -29.00 26.35 15.51
C ARG A 89 -28.43 27.76 15.59
N ILE A 90 -27.95 28.30 14.48
CA ILE A 90 -27.30 29.62 14.41
C ILE A 90 -28.22 30.77 14.87
N ASP A 91 -29.53 30.66 14.60
CA ASP A 91 -30.52 31.67 14.98
C ASP A 91 -30.86 31.64 16.48
N GLU A 92 -30.60 30.50 17.15
CA GLU A 92 -30.90 30.31 18.58
C GLU A 92 -29.82 30.88 19.52
N VAL A 93 -28.65 31.23 18.98
CA VAL A 93 -27.44 31.62 19.74
C VAL A 93 -27.71 32.74 20.75
N GLY A 94 -28.59 33.69 20.40
CA GLY A 94 -28.95 34.81 21.28
C GLY A 94 -29.57 34.39 22.62
N GLN A 95 -30.17 33.21 22.68
CA GLN A 95 -30.88 32.68 23.85
C GLN A 95 -29.99 31.83 24.77
N TRP A 96 -28.75 31.54 24.36
CA TRP A 96 -27.92 30.58 25.07
C TRP A 96 -27.22 31.16 26.29
N SER A 97 -26.98 30.31 27.29
CA SER A 97 -26.16 30.69 28.45
C SER A 97 -24.71 30.91 28.04
N PRO A 98 -23.92 31.71 28.80
CA PRO A 98 -22.49 31.90 28.53
C PRO A 98 -21.70 30.59 28.43
N GLU A 99 -22.00 29.60 29.28
CA GLU A 99 -21.35 28.28 29.23
C GLU A 99 -21.66 27.53 27.92
N HIS A 100 -22.90 27.62 27.44
CA HIS A 100 -23.30 27.01 26.18
C HIS A 100 -22.63 27.71 24.99
N LEU A 101 -22.50 29.05 25.04
CA LEU A 101 -21.76 29.81 24.04
C LEU A 101 -20.30 29.37 23.97
N GLU A 102 -19.62 29.23 25.12
CA GLU A 102 -18.23 28.77 25.19
C GLU A 102 -18.05 27.37 24.59
N ARG A 103 -18.91 26.43 25.00
CA ARG A 103 -18.86 25.04 24.50
C ARG A 103 -19.10 24.99 22.99
N THR A 104 -20.09 25.73 22.49
CA THR A 104 -20.39 25.75 21.06
C THR A 104 -19.29 26.47 20.28
N ARG A 105 -18.66 27.52 20.84
CA ARG A 105 -17.50 28.17 20.22
C ARG A 105 -16.36 27.17 20.04
N MET A 106 -15.95 26.50 21.12
CA MET A 106 -14.88 25.50 21.07
C MET A 106 -15.17 24.39 20.05
N ARG A 107 -16.39 23.84 20.07
CA ARG A 107 -16.80 22.80 19.10
C ARG A 107 -16.79 23.34 17.66
N THR A 108 -17.31 24.54 17.42
CA THR A 108 -17.37 25.14 16.09
C THR A 108 -15.97 25.44 15.55
N THR A 109 -15.04 25.89 16.39
CA THR A 109 -13.63 26.07 16.03
C THR A 109 -12.99 24.75 15.62
N ILE A 110 -13.14 23.68 16.41
CA ILE A 110 -12.61 22.35 16.07
C ILE A 110 -13.17 21.86 14.72
N LEU A 111 -14.48 22.03 14.49
CA LEU A 111 -15.11 21.67 13.22
C LEU A 111 -14.54 22.51 12.07
N LEU A 112 -14.27 23.80 12.30
CA LEU A 112 -13.72 24.70 11.28
C LEU A 112 -12.31 24.27 10.89
N ASP A 113 -11.45 24.06 11.87
CA ASP A 113 -10.06 23.62 11.66
C ASP A 113 -10.02 22.28 10.90
N ALA A 114 -10.88 21.33 11.28
CA ALA A 114 -11.00 20.05 10.58
C ALA A 114 -11.47 20.20 9.13
N THR A 115 -12.48 21.07 8.91
CA THR A 115 -13.03 21.34 7.57
C THR A 115 -11.98 21.99 6.67
N GLU A 116 -11.25 22.98 7.18
CA GLU A 116 -10.17 23.66 6.44
C GLU A 116 -9.01 22.72 6.14
N THR A 117 -8.61 21.89 7.12
CA THR A 117 -7.57 20.87 6.91
C THR A 117 -7.95 19.88 5.80
N LEU A 118 -9.20 19.41 5.77
CA LEU A 118 -9.66 18.52 4.71
C LEU A 118 -9.66 19.22 3.36
N ARG A 119 -10.19 20.45 3.28
CA ARG A 119 -10.19 21.24 2.05
C ARG A 119 -8.78 21.41 1.47
N ASP A 120 -7.81 21.76 2.31
CA ASP A 120 -6.42 21.95 1.88
C ASP A 120 -5.82 20.63 1.36
N GLN A 121 -6.11 19.49 2.00
CA GLN A 121 -5.66 18.19 1.51
C GLN A 121 -6.21 17.87 0.12
N TYR A 122 -7.48 18.18 -0.17
CA TYR A 122 -8.06 17.99 -1.51
C TYR A 122 -7.38 18.88 -2.55
N LEU A 123 -7.16 20.16 -2.22
CA LEU A 123 -6.48 21.11 -3.11
C LEU A 123 -5.04 20.66 -3.42
N HIS A 124 -4.30 20.18 -2.42
CA HIS A 124 -2.91 19.74 -2.60
C HIS A 124 -2.73 18.43 -3.38
N ARG A 125 -3.74 17.55 -3.40
CA ARG A 125 -3.68 16.27 -4.13
C ARG A 125 -4.12 16.38 -5.60
N GLY A 126 -4.29 17.60 -6.12
CA GLY A 126 -4.81 17.83 -7.47
C GLY A 126 -6.31 17.58 -7.59
N GLY A 127 -7.02 17.49 -6.46
CA GLY A 127 -8.47 17.30 -6.40
C GLY A 127 -9.27 18.60 -6.53
N ALA A 128 -8.75 19.61 -7.26
CA ALA A 128 -9.54 20.81 -7.57
C ALA A 128 -10.80 20.45 -8.41
N ASP A 129 -10.76 19.31 -9.09
CA ASP A 129 -11.90 18.76 -9.82
C ASP A 129 -12.80 17.86 -8.95
N ASP A 130 -12.41 17.57 -7.70
CA ASP A 130 -13.24 16.80 -6.76
C ASP A 130 -14.31 17.71 -6.15
N PRO A 131 -15.61 17.47 -6.37
CA PRO A 131 -16.68 18.34 -5.88
C PRO A 131 -16.68 18.50 -4.35
N ASP A 132 -16.08 17.56 -3.59
CA ASP A 132 -16.01 17.65 -2.14
C ASP A 132 -15.24 18.88 -1.66
N HIS A 133 -14.27 19.42 -2.41
CA HIS A 133 -13.53 20.62 -2.00
C HIS A 133 -14.41 21.88 -1.93
N LEU A 134 -15.44 21.99 -2.80
CA LEU A 134 -16.43 23.07 -2.77
C LEU A 134 -17.35 22.91 -1.55
N LEU A 135 -17.76 21.68 -1.26
CA LEU A 135 -18.57 21.38 -0.07
C LEU A 135 -17.84 21.82 1.21
N TYR A 136 -16.54 21.52 1.37
CA TYR A 136 -15.81 21.98 2.56
C TYR A 136 -15.68 23.51 2.63
N ALA A 137 -15.60 24.20 1.48
CA ALA A 137 -15.60 25.67 1.47
C ALA A 137 -16.94 26.26 1.96
N GLU A 138 -18.06 25.66 1.55
CA GLU A 138 -19.41 26.02 2.03
C GLU A 138 -19.55 25.74 3.53
N GLN A 139 -19.11 24.57 3.98
CA GLN A 139 -19.15 24.20 5.41
C GLN A 139 -18.32 25.16 6.28
N ALA A 140 -17.12 25.53 5.85
CA ALA A 140 -16.29 26.51 6.54
C ALA A 140 -16.99 27.87 6.64
N THR A 141 -17.74 28.27 5.62
CA THR A 141 -18.53 29.51 5.62
C THR A 141 -19.60 29.48 6.71
N VAL A 142 -20.35 28.38 6.85
CA VAL A 142 -21.36 28.21 7.91
C VAL A 142 -20.73 28.27 9.31
N LEU A 143 -19.62 27.56 9.52
CA LEU A 143 -18.94 27.51 10.81
C LEU A 143 -18.38 28.88 11.21
N ARG A 144 -17.82 29.64 10.27
CA ARG A 144 -17.38 31.03 10.51
C ARG A 144 -18.56 31.95 10.82
N ALA A 145 -19.70 31.79 10.13
CA ALA A 145 -20.90 32.56 10.44
C ALA A 145 -21.37 32.31 11.89
N MET A 146 -21.33 31.06 12.34
CA MET A 146 -21.64 30.70 13.73
C MET A 146 -20.70 31.36 14.74
N LEU A 147 -19.38 31.30 14.51
CA LEU A 147 -18.39 31.94 15.39
C LEU A 147 -18.59 33.45 15.47
N ASN A 148 -18.87 34.10 14.33
CA ASN A 148 -19.20 35.51 14.30
C ASN A 148 -20.48 35.81 15.09
N ARG A 149 -21.51 34.96 14.96
CA ARG A 149 -22.77 35.13 15.68
C ARG A 149 -22.60 34.99 17.19
N ILE A 150 -21.81 34.01 17.65
CA ILE A 150 -21.44 33.87 19.07
C ILE A 150 -20.76 35.15 19.56
N ARG A 151 -19.74 35.63 18.82
CA ARG A 151 -19.01 36.85 19.17
C ARG A 151 -19.92 38.07 19.26
N GLU A 152 -20.87 38.25 18.36
CA GLU A 152 -21.84 39.35 18.41
C GLU A 152 -22.71 39.30 19.67
N VAL A 153 -23.20 38.13 20.05
CA VAL A 153 -24.01 37.93 21.26
C VAL A 153 -23.19 38.24 22.51
N GLU A 154 -21.92 37.85 22.54
CA GLU A 154 -21.01 38.12 23.66
C GLU A 154 -20.65 39.60 23.80
N LEU A 155 -20.50 40.32 22.68
CA LEU A 155 -20.25 41.76 22.70
C LEU A 155 -21.48 42.59 23.08
N SER A 156 -22.68 42.04 22.91
CA SER A 156 -23.95 42.71 23.17
C SER A 156 -24.45 42.53 24.61
N ARG A 157 -23.82 41.66 25.39
CA ARG A 157 -24.13 41.38 26.80
C ARG A 157 -23.17 42.12 27.73
#